data_AF-A0A957NJ55-F1
#
_entry.id   AF-A0A957NJ55-F1
#
_cell.length_a   1.000
_cell.length_b   1.000
_cell.length_c   1.000
_cell.angle_alpha   90.00
_cell.angle_beta   90.00
_cell.angle_gamma   90.00
#
_symmetry.space_group_name_H-M   'P 1'
#
loop_
_entity.id
_entity.type
_entity.pdbx_description
1 polymer ?
#
loop_
_entity_poly.entity_id
_entity_poly.type
_entity_poly.pdbx_seq_one_letter_code
_entity_poly.pdbx_strand_id
1 'polypeptide(L)'
;MSTQSTKIIYTLTDEAPMLATYSLLPIINTFTGAAGVAVETSDISLAGRIIANFPEKLTAAQRQPDALTELGELAKTPEANIIKLPNISASIPQLNAAIAELQAHGYDVPDYPEEPQNEAEKEIKARYAKVLGSAVNPVLREGNSDRRVAAPVKEYARKNPHRMGAWSADSKSHVAHMQSGDFFGSEQSVVIEQPGNVKIEFVGADGATKVLKEKTPVLAAEVIDASVMSCRALRAFYAAQIDDAKQQNVLFSLHVKATMMKVSDPIIFGHAVSVYFADVFEKHADVFNDLGVEPSNGLGDLLNRLTKLSAEQQEQIRSEINAVLAKGPPLAMVDSDKG
;
A
#
# COMPACT_ATOMS: atom_id res chain seq x y z
N MET A 1 41.07 8.68 -17.33
CA MET A 1 40.69 7.64 -16.35
C MET A 1 39.87 8.34 -15.28
N SER A 2 38.61 7.95 -15.08
CA SER A 2 37.79 8.53 -14.01
C SER A 2 38.43 8.21 -12.67
N THR A 3 38.77 9.25 -11.89
CA THR A 3 39.38 9.16 -10.56
C THR A 3 38.33 9.00 -9.45
N GLN A 4 37.06 8.78 -9.80
CA GLN A 4 36.02 8.49 -8.82
C GLN A 4 36.03 6.99 -8.49
N SER A 5 36.25 6.68 -7.22
CA SER A 5 36.02 5.35 -6.65
C SER A 5 34.62 4.86 -7.03
N THR A 6 34.52 3.69 -7.66
CA THR A 6 33.25 3.06 -7.99
C THR A 6 32.55 2.68 -6.68
N LYS A 7 31.37 3.25 -6.45
CA LYS A 7 30.55 2.98 -5.26
C LYS A 7 29.31 2.19 -5.65
N ILE A 8 28.91 1.26 -4.78
CA ILE A 8 27.62 0.58 -4.81
C ILE A 8 26.83 1.07 -3.60
N ILE A 9 25.58 1.48 -3.82
CA ILE A 9 24.66 1.75 -2.71
C ILE A 9 23.82 0.50 -2.44
N TYR A 10 23.86 0.00 -1.22
CA TYR A 10 23.10 -1.15 -0.76
C TYR A 10 21.99 -0.69 0.16
N THR A 11 20.73 -0.93 -0.21
CA THR A 11 19.59 -0.44 0.59
C THR A 11 19.38 -1.27 1.84
N LEU A 12 19.28 -0.62 3.00
CA LEU A 12 18.72 -1.21 4.22
C LEU A 12 17.20 -1.04 4.18
N THR A 13 16.47 -2.12 4.43
CA THR A 13 15.02 -2.20 4.21
C THR A 13 14.34 -2.78 5.45
N ASP A 14 13.26 -3.54 5.26
CA ASP A 14 12.41 -4.02 6.34
C ASP A 14 12.43 -5.56 6.43
N GLU A 15 11.92 -6.10 7.54
CA GLU A 15 11.54 -7.50 7.71
C GLU A 15 12.65 -8.51 7.30
N ALA A 16 12.30 -9.57 6.56
CA ALA A 16 13.22 -10.64 6.21
C ALA A 16 14.43 -10.17 5.37
N PRO A 17 14.28 -9.29 4.34
CA PRO A 17 15.43 -8.72 3.63
C PRO A 17 16.42 -7.96 4.53
N MET A 18 15.94 -7.28 5.57
CA MET A 18 16.82 -6.60 6.52
C MET A 18 17.63 -7.61 7.33
N LEU A 19 16.99 -8.66 7.85
CA LEU A 19 17.67 -9.75 8.57
C LEU A 19 18.72 -10.44 7.70
N ALA A 20 18.41 -10.71 6.43
CA ALA A 20 19.36 -11.29 5.49
C ALA A 20 20.55 -10.36 5.22
N THR A 21 20.30 -9.04 5.18
CA THR A 21 21.35 -8.02 4.97
C THR A 21 22.39 -8.03 6.09
N TYR A 22 21.98 -8.19 7.36
CA TYR A 22 22.91 -8.32 8.48
C TYR A 22 23.92 -9.46 8.30
N SER A 23 23.51 -10.56 7.67
CA SER A 23 24.40 -11.69 7.40
C SER A 23 25.22 -11.52 6.12
N LEU A 24 24.59 -11.05 5.04
CA LEU A 24 25.19 -11.07 3.70
C LEU A 24 26.07 -9.85 3.41
N LEU A 25 25.71 -8.66 3.91
CA LEU A 25 26.42 -7.43 3.60
C LEU A 25 27.90 -7.44 4.05
N PRO A 26 28.27 -7.95 5.25
CA PRO A 26 29.68 -8.08 5.63
C PRO A 26 30.51 -8.95 4.66
N ILE A 27 29.88 -9.99 4.11
CA ILE A 27 30.52 -10.86 3.10
C ILE A 27 30.72 -10.06 1.82
N ILE A 28 29.68 -9.37 1.32
CA ILE A 28 29.78 -8.52 0.12
C ILE A 28 30.91 -7.48 0.27
N ASN A 29 30.99 -6.80 1.42
CA ASN A 29 32.01 -5.79 1.69
C ASN A 29 33.43 -6.36 1.62
N THR A 30 33.64 -7.57 2.13
CA THR A 30 34.95 -8.23 2.10
C THR A 30 35.39 -8.54 0.68
N PHE A 31 34.50 -9.09 -0.16
CA PHE A 31 34.82 -9.45 -1.54
C PHE A 31 34.98 -8.24 -2.45
N THR A 32 34.13 -7.22 -2.30
CA THR A 32 34.19 -5.98 -3.09
C THR A 32 35.37 -5.10 -2.71
N GLY A 33 35.76 -5.09 -1.43
CA GLY A 33 36.95 -4.39 -0.95
C GLY A 33 38.24 -4.87 -1.62
N ALA A 34 38.36 -6.16 -1.92
CA ALA A 34 39.50 -6.70 -2.67
C ALA A 34 39.61 -6.15 -4.11
N ALA A 35 38.50 -5.67 -4.68
CA ALA A 35 38.44 -5.03 -5.99
C ALA A 35 38.48 -3.49 -5.93
N GLY A 36 38.63 -2.90 -4.73
CA GLY A 36 38.59 -1.44 -4.54
C GLY A 36 37.21 -0.82 -4.78
N VAL A 37 36.13 -1.61 -4.70
CA VAL A 37 34.75 -1.13 -4.84
C VAL A 37 34.18 -0.88 -3.45
N ALA A 38 33.77 0.36 -3.18
CA ALA A 38 33.13 0.70 -1.92
C ALA A 38 31.64 0.35 -1.95
N VAL A 39 31.13 -0.18 -0.85
CA VAL A 39 29.70 -0.44 -0.66
C VAL A 39 29.21 0.44 0.48
N GLU A 40 28.34 1.38 0.17
CA GLU A 40 27.73 2.29 1.15
C GLU A 40 26.27 1.88 1.37
N THR A 41 25.76 2.11 2.59
CA THR A 41 24.39 1.76 2.93
C THR A 41 23.48 2.97 2.89
N SER A 42 22.26 2.79 2.43
CA SER A 42 21.21 3.82 2.50
C SER A 42 19.97 3.22 3.16
N ASP A 43 19.53 3.80 4.28
CA ASP A 43 18.37 3.33 5.04
C ASP A 43 17.07 3.89 4.47
N ILE A 44 16.30 3.00 3.85
CA ILE A 44 14.98 3.29 3.29
C ILE A 44 13.88 2.45 3.97
N SER A 45 14.17 1.90 5.15
CA SER A 45 13.18 1.22 5.99
C SER A 45 12.01 2.15 6.31
N LEU A 46 10.87 1.57 6.70
CA LEU A 46 9.71 2.34 7.17
C LEU A 46 10.09 3.25 8.35
N ALA A 47 10.79 2.70 9.35
CA ALA A 47 11.23 3.45 10.51
C ALA A 47 12.18 4.60 10.14
N GLY A 48 13.21 4.34 9.33
CA GLY A 48 14.17 5.37 8.89
C GLY A 48 13.49 6.50 8.12
N ARG A 49 12.53 6.16 7.24
CA ARG A 49 11.74 7.17 6.50
C ARG A 49 10.82 8.00 7.40
N ILE A 50 10.23 7.41 8.45
CA ILE A 50 9.46 8.16 9.46
C ILE A 50 10.39 9.15 10.16
N ILE A 51 11.52 8.67 10.69
CA ILE A 51 12.51 9.47 11.42
C ILE A 51 13.01 10.66 10.57
N ALA A 52 13.41 10.40 9.33
CA ALA A 52 13.90 11.42 8.40
C ALA A 52 12.84 12.49 8.07
N ASN A 53 11.55 12.13 8.16
CA ASN A 53 10.46 13.06 7.93
C ASN A 53 10.02 13.83 9.17
N PHE A 54 10.64 13.68 10.35
CA PHE A 54 10.34 14.46 11.58
C PHE A 54 11.60 14.89 12.38
N PRO A 55 12.64 15.46 11.74
CA PRO A 55 13.92 15.73 12.40
C PRO A 55 13.81 16.77 13.53
N GLU A 56 12.87 17.71 13.44
CA GLU A 56 12.65 18.75 14.44
C GLU A 56 12.07 18.23 15.76
N LYS A 57 11.48 17.03 15.74
CA LYS A 57 10.98 16.33 16.92
C LYS A 57 12.03 15.47 17.60
N LEU A 58 13.24 15.40 17.04
CA LEU A 58 14.26 14.45 17.44
C LEU A 58 15.50 15.14 17.99
N THR A 59 16.13 14.47 18.96
CA THR A 59 17.47 14.86 19.42
C THR A 59 18.48 14.71 18.29
N ALA A 60 19.62 15.41 18.37
CA ALA A 60 20.66 15.34 17.35
C ALA A 60 21.16 13.90 17.10
N ALA A 61 21.17 13.04 18.13
CA ALA A 61 21.60 11.65 18.03
C ALA A 61 20.55 10.72 17.39
N GLN A 62 19.27 11.08 17.44
CA GLN A 62 18.16 10.31 16.86
C GLN A 62 17.90 10.66 15.39
N ARG A 63 18.39 11.81 14.92
CA ARG A 63 18.19 12.25 13.54
C ARG A 63 18.91 11.32 12.57
N GLN A 64 18.24 11.04 11.46
CA GLN A 64 18.79 10.30 10.33
C GLN A 64 18.67 11.15 9.07
N PRO A 65 19.57 10.99 8.09
CA PRO A 65 19.46 11.66 6.80
C PRO A 65 18.20 11.19 6.05
N ASP A 66 17.67 12.05 5.16
CA ASP A 66 16.61 11.65 4.24
C ASP A 66 17.19 10.86 3.07
N ALA A 67 17.54 9.61 3.37
CA ALA A 67 18.23 8.72 2.45
C ALA A 67 17.42 8.42 1.18
N LEU A 68 16.08 8.49 1.25
CA LEU A 68 15.23 8.29 0.07
C LEU A 68 15.34 9.47 -0.90
N THR A 69 15.33 10.71 -0.40
CA THR A 69 15.56 11.89 -1.23
C THR A 69 16.96 11.88 -1.83
N GLU A 70 17.98 11.55 -1.04
CA GLU A 70 19.36 11.42 -1.52
C GLU A 70 19.50 10.36 -2.62
N LEU A 71 18.87 9.20 -2.45
CA LEU A 71 18.86 8.14 -3.47
C LEU A 71 18.08 8.54 -4.73
N GLY A 72 17.01 9.31 -4.60
CA GLY A 72 16.24 9.83 -5.73
C GLY A 72 17.05 10.79 -6.60
N GLU A 73 17.86 11.64 -5.98
CA GLU A 73 18.80 12.49 -6.71
C GLU A 73 19.93 11.68 -7.33
N LEU A 74 20.48 10.70 -6.61
CA LEU A 74 21.48 9.79 -7.15
C LEU A 74 20.96 9.03 -8.38
N ALA A 75 19.73 8.52 -8.35
CA ALA A 75 19.14 7.75 -9.45
C ALA A 75 19.07 8.51 -10.78
N LYS A 76 19.15 9.85 -10.74
CA LYS A 76 19.16 10.74 -11.90
C LYS A 76 20.57 11.02 -12.44
N THR A 77 21.62 10.46 -11.82
CA THR A 77 23.01 10.65 -12.25
C THR A 77 23.58 9.40 -12.92
N PRO A 78 24.54 9.55 -13.86
CA PRO A 78 25.20 8.41 -14.51
C PRO A 78 25.99 7.50 -13.56
N GLU A 79 26.37 8.02 -12.39
CA GLU A 79 27.16 7.31 -11.38
C GLU A 79 26.31 6.37 -10.51
N ALA A 80 24.98 6.41 -10.64
CA ALA A 80 24.07 5.59 -9.85
C ALA A 80 24.33 4.09 -10.02
N ASN A 81 24.69 3.43 -8.93
CA ASN A 81 24.77 1.97 -8.86
C ASN A 81 24.12 1.50 -7.57
N ILE A 82 22.82 1.18 -7.66
CA ILE A 82 21.96 0.94 -6.50
C ILE A 82 21.49 -0.53 -6.50
N ILE A 83 21.82 -1.26 -5.44
CA ILE A 83 21.24 -2.58 -5.14
C ILE A 83 20.03 -2.36 -4.24
N LYS A 84 18.84 -2.46 -4.84
CA LYS A 84 17.55 -2.25 -4.17
C LYS A 84 16.94 -3.58 -3.72
N LEU A 85 16.81 -3.77 -2.40
CA LEU A 85 16.13 -4.92 -1.79
C LEU A 85 14.63 -4.65 -1.62
N PRO A 86 13.77 -5.68 -1.47
CA PRO A 86 12.35 -5.47 -1.17
C PRO A 86 12.14 -4.68 0.13
N ASN A 87 11.18 -3.76 0.14
CA ASN A 87 10.85 -2.91 1.30
C ASN A 87 9.32 -2.80 1.47
N ILE A 88 8.88 -2.40 2.66
CA ILE A 88 7.46 -2.20 2.97
C ILE A 88 6.88 -1.03 2.17
N SER A 89 5.76 -1.29 1.49
CA SER A 89 4.82 -0.24 1.07
C SER A 89 3.72 -0.17 2.12
N ALA A 90 3.83 0.76 3.06
CA ALA A 90 3.09 0.70 4.33
C ALA A 90 1.60 0.97 4.15
N SER A 91 0.76 0.09 4.72
CA SER A 91 -0.64 0.40 5.03
C SER A 91 -0.73 1.32 6.27
N ILE A 92 -1.91 1.88 6.53
CA ILE A 92 -2.14 2.69 7.74
C ILE A 92 -1.88 1.88 9.03
N PRO A 93 -2.37 0.63 9.17
CA PRO A 93 -2.04 -0.19 10.35
C PRO A 93 -0.54 -0.42 10.55
N GLN A 94 0.22 -0.66 9.46
CA GLN A 94 1.67 -0.83 9.54
C GLN A 94 2.38 0.47 9.93
N LEU A 95 1.91 1.62 9.41
CA LEU A 95 2.42 2.93 9.81
C LEU A 95 2.19 3.16 11.32
N ASN A 96 0.97 2.97 11.80
CA ASN A 96 0.63 3.18 13.21
C ASN A 96 1.44 2.27 14.13
N ALA A 97 1.65 1.01 13.73
CA ALA A 97 2.51 0.08 14.47
C ALA A 97 3.96 0.58 14.55
N ALA A 98 4.53 1.05 13.43
CA ALA A 98 5.89 1.58 13.40
C ALA A 98 6.04 2.88 14.23
N ILE A 99 5.03 3.76 14.19
CA ILE A 99 4.99 4.98 15.02
C ILE A 99 5.00 4.59 16.51
N ALA A 100 4.11 3.68 16.92
CA ALA A 100 4.02 3.24 18.31
C ALA A 100 5.32 2.58 18.79
N GLU A 101 5.97 1.77 17.94
CA GLU A 101 7.26 1.17 18.25
C GLU A 101 8.37 2.23 18.40
N LEU A 102 8.44 3.22 17.50
CA LEU A 102 9.39 4.33 17.61
C LEU A 102 9.19 5.15 18.88
N GLN A 103 7.94 5.48 19.22
CA GLN A 103 7.59 6.21 20.44
C GLN A 103 7.99 5.42 21.69
N ALA A 104 7.78 4.10 21.72
CA ALA A 104 8.23 3.23 22.80
C ALA A 104 9.77 3.23 22.97
N HIS A 105 10.52 3.50 21.90
CA HIS A 105 11.97 3.67 21.91
C HIS A 105 12.43 5.13 22.14
N GLY A 106 11.52 6.04 22.50
CA GLY A 106 11.83 7.42 22.89
C GLY A 106 11.97 8.41 21.74
N TYR A 107 11.49 8.09 20.54
CA TYR A 107 11.38 9.03 19.43
C TYR A 107 10.05 9.81 19.56
N ASP A 108 10.11 11.14 19.70
CA ASP A 108 8.93 12.01 19.84
C ASP A 108 8.21 12.28 18.50
N VAL A 109 8.07 11.25 17.66
CA VAL A 109 7.35 11.35 16.39
C VAL A 109 5.84 11.44 16.65
N PRO A 110 5.10 12.33 15.97
CA PRO A 110 3.69 12.54 16.23
C PRO A 110 2.84 11.33 15.80
N ASP A 111 1.70 11.13 16.45
CA ASP A 111 0.70 10.16 15.99
C ASP A 111 0.20 10.50 14.57
N TYR A 112 -0.29 9.50 13.85
CA TYR A 112 -0.93 9.71 12.55
C TYR A 112 -2.38 10.20 12.73
N PRO A 113 -2.72 11.42 12.29
CA PRO A 113 -4.08 11.94 12.41
C PRO A 113 -4.96 11.40 11.28
N GLU A 114 -5.79 10.40 11.60
CA GLU A 114 -6.75 9.81 10.65
C GLU A 114 -7.72 10.88 10.12
N GLU A 115 -8.27 11.71 11.00
CA GLU A 115 -9.19 12.82 10.68
C GLU A 115 -8.63 14.15 11.18
N PRO A 116 -7.79 14.85 10.40
CA PRO A 116 -7.12 16.05 10.86
C PRO A 116 -8.13 17.20 11.06
N GLN A 117 -8.20 17.75 12.27
CA GLN A 117 -9.13 18.80 12.68
C GLN A 117 -8.53 20.21 12.58
N ASN A 118 -7.21 20.33 12.45
CA ASN A 118 -6.49 21.59 12.41
C ASN A 118 -5.32 21.55 11.42
N GLU A 119 -4.73 22.71 11.14
CA GLU A 119 -3.64 22.84 10.17
C GLU A 119 -2.37 22.07 10.57
N ALA A 120 -2.07 21.97 11.86
CA ALA A 120 -0.92 21.19 12.33
C ALA A 120 -1.10 19.69 12.06
N GLU A 121 -2.29 19.15 12.30
CA GLU A 121 -2.61 17.76 11.97
C GLU A 121 -2.64 17.51 10.47
N LYS A 122 -3.12 18.48 9.66
CA LYS A 122 -3.04 18.38 8.20
C LYS A 122 -1.59 18.32 7.71
N GLU A 123 -0.70 19.12 8.30
CA GLU A 123 0.73 19.10 7.99
C GLU A 123 1.36 17.75 8.37
N ILE A 124 1.08 17.23 9.57
CA ILE A 124 1.56 15.92 10.01
C ILE A 124 1.06 14.82 9.06
N LYS A 125 -0.23 14.82 8.71
CA LYS A 125 -0.81 13.86 7.75
C LYS A 125 -0.12 13.94 6.39
N ALA A 126 0.14 15.15 5.90
CA ALA A 126 0.81 15.37 4.63
C ALA A 126 2.26 14.84 4.61
N ARG A 127 2.98 14.93 5.74
CA ARG A 127 4.32 14.34 5.89
C ARG A 127 4.27 12.82 5.90
N TYR A 128 3.36 12.22 6.67
CA TYR A 128 3.15 10.77 6.64
C TYR A 128 2.68 10.25 5.28
N ALA A 129 1.95 11.05 4.50
CA ALA A 129 1.55 10.68 3.14
C ALA A 129 2.73 10.46 2.17
N LYS A 130 3.93 11.01 2.48
CA LYS A 130 5.19 10.75 1.77
C LYS A 130 5.82 9.41 2.16
N VAL A 131 5.45 8.86 3.30
CA VAL A 131 5.97 7.59 3.84
C VAL A 131 5.02 6.43 3.51
N LEU A 132 3.71 6.71 3.44
CA LEU A 132 2.64 5.74 3.16
C LEU A 132 2.68 5.19 1.73
N GLY A 133 2.28 3.92 1.63
CA GLY A 133 2.17 3.19 0.37
C GLY A 133 3.51 3.00 -0.33
N SER A 134 3.50 2.91 -1.66
CA SER A 134 4.73 2.73 -2.45
C SER A 134 5.51 4.03 -2.59
N ALA A 135 6.11 4.51 -1.50
CA ALA A 135 6.90 5.75 -1.47
C ALA A 135 8.26 5.62 -2.18
N VAL A 136 8.90 4.44 -2.07
CA VAL A 136 10.28 4.25 -2.53
C VAL A 136 10.38 4.02 -4.03
N ASN A 137 9.56 3.11 -4.58
CA ASN A 137 9.70 2.70 -5.98
C ASN A 137 9.53 3.85 -6.99
N PRO A 138 8.57 4.78 -6.84
CA PRO A 138 8.42 5.91 -7.76
C PRO A 138 9.62 6.85 -7.77
N VAL A 139 10.38 6.92 -6.66
CA VAL A 139 11.57 7.78 -6.54
C VAL A 139 12.79 7.14 -7.19
N LEU A 140 12.94 5.81 -7.12
CA LEU A 140 14.14 5.11 -7.60
C LEU A 140 14.04 4.61 -9.04
N ARG A 141 12.85 4.59 -9.64
CA ARG A 141 12.61 4.02 -10.98
C ARG A 141 12.71 5.09 -12.07
N GLU A 142 13.87 5.69 -12.21
CA GLU A 142 14.23 6.63 -13.28
C GLU A 142 14.61 5.89 -14.58
N GLY A 143 13.83 4.86 -14.93
CA GLY A 143 14.08 3.99 -16.07
C GLY A 143 13.04 2.88 -16.20
N ASN A 144 13.13 2.14 -17.31
CA ASN A 144 12.25 1.02 -17.59
C ASN A 144 12.70 -0.27 -16.88
N SER A 145 11.86 -1.30 -16.91
CA SER A 145 12.15 -2.58 -16.25
C SER A 145 12.57 -3.66 -17.26
N ASP A 146 13.78 -4.21 -17.11
CA ASP A 146 14.16 -5.54 -17.63
C ASP A 146 14.01 -6.56 -16.50
N ARG A 147 13.00 -7.43 -16.58
CA ARG A 147 12.74 -8.47 -15.58
C ARG A 147 12.65 -9.83 -16.25
N ARG A 148 13.62 -10.70 -15.96
CA ARG A 148 13.74 -12.04 -16.52
C ARG A 148 14.39 -13.01 -15.55
N VAL A 149 14.14 -14.30 -15.75
CA VAL A 149 14.76 -15.37 -14.95
C VAL A 149 16.13 -15.70 -15.53
N ALA A 150 17.16 -15.72 -14.68
CA ALA A 150 18.50 -16.15 -15.09
C ALA A 150 18.53 -17.63 -15.50
N ALA A 151 19.33 -17.97 -16.51
CA ALA A 151 19.39 -19.33 -17.05
C ALA A 151 19.70 -20.42 -15.99
N PRO A 152 20.67 -20.23 -15.06
CA PRO A 152 20.94 -21.21 -14.01
C PRO A 152 19.75 -21.45 -13.07
N VAL A 153 18.97 -20.41 -12.77
CA VAL A 153 17.76 -20.51 -11.94
C VAL A 153 16.69 -21.34 -12.66
N LYS A 154 16.51 -21.12 -13.97
CA LYS A 154 15.57 -21.90 -14.78
C LYS A 154 16.01 -23.36 -14.90
N GLU A 155 17.30 -23.63 -15.07
CA GLU A 155 17.85 -24.99 -15.10
C GLU A 155 17.64 -25.70 -13.76
N TYR A 156 17.93 -25.02 -12.64
CA TYR A 156 17.69 -25.54 -11.31
C TYR A 156 16.22 -25.94 -11.10
N ALA A 157 15.27 -25.08 -11.52
CA ALA A 157 13.84 -25.38 -11.42
C ALA A 157 13.40 -26.56 -12.30
N ARG A 158 14.08 -26.84 -13.42
CA ARG A 158 13.81 -28.05 -14.23
C ARG A 158 14.32 -29.32 -13.55
N LYS A 159 15.48 -29.25 -12.89
CA LYS A 159 16.06 -30.38 -12.15
C LYS A 159 15.35 -30.63 -10.81
N ASN A 160 14.78 -29.58 -10.23
CA ASN A 160 14.10 -29.59 -8.93
C ASN A 160 12.70 -28.98 -9.10
N PRO A 161 11.76 -29.70 -9.76
CA PRO A 161 10.42 -29.17 -9.98
C PRO A 161 9.74 -28.89 -8.65
N HIS A 162 9.28 -27.65 -8.48
CA HIS A 162 8.43 -27.31 -7.35
C HIS A 162 7.05 -27.94 -7.53
N ARG A 163 6.33 -28.10 -6.43
CA ARG A 163 4.97 -28.65 -6.45
C ARG A 163 4.07 -27.71 -7.26
N MET A 164 3.36 -28.28 -8.22
CA MET A 164 2.28 -27.63 -8.95
C MET A 164 1.00 -28.37 -8.59
N GLY A 165 -0.01 -27.65 -8.07
CA GLY A 165 -1.31 -28.25 -7.78
C GLY A 165 -1.94 -28.81 -9.05
N ALA A 166 -2.56 -29.99 -8.96
CA ALA A 166 -3.30 -30.56 -10.07
C ALA A 166 -4.51 -29.68 -10.40
N TRP A 167 -4.76 -29.46 -11.69
CA TRP A 167 -5.94 -28.75 -12.18
C TRP A 167 -7.00 -29.74 -12.63
N SER A 168 -8.25 -29.52 -12.20
CA SER A 168 -9.41 -30.26 -12.66
C SER A 168 -10.19 -29.45 -13.70
N ALA A 169 -10.73 -30.12 -14.71
CA ALA A 169 -11.69 -29.52 -15.64
C ALA A 169 -13.00 -29.10 -14.95
N ASP A 170 -13.31 -29.71 -13.80
CA ASP A 170 -14.48 -29.39 -12.97
C ASP A 170 -14.22 -28.26 -11.96
N SER A 171 -13.07 -27.56 -12.08
CA SER A 171 -12.75 -26.43 -11.21
C SER A 171 -13.78 -25.31 -11.36
N LYS A 172 -14.34 -24.86 -10.24
CA LYS A 172 -15.26 -23.71 -10.19
C LYS A 172 -14.53 -22.38 -9.97
N SER A 173 -13.21 -22.39 -9.79
CA SER A 173 -12.44 -21.16 -9.62
C SER A 173 -12.51 -20.30 -10.87
N HIS A 174 -12.90 -19.04 -10.71
CA HIS A 174 -12.99 -18.07 -11.79
C HIS A 174 -12.69 -16.66 -11.25
N VAL A 175 -12.42 -15.72 -12.17
CA VAL A 175 -12.28 -14.30 -11.84
C VAL A 175 -13.62 -13.62 -12.12
N ALA A 176 -14.19 -13.00 -11.09
CA ALA A 176 -15.29 -12.08 -11.24
C ALA A 176 -14.76 -10.65 -11.33
N HIS A 177 -15.21 -9.89 -12.33
CA HIS A 177 -14.90 -8.47 -12.48
C HIS A 177 -16.13 -7.68 -12.93
N MET A 178 -16.13 -6.37 -12.66
CA MET A 178 -17.19 -5.47 -13.11
C MET A 178 -17.29 -5.48 -14.64
N GLN A 179 -18.52 -5.44 -15.16
CA GLN A 179 -18.80 -5.40 -16.61
C GLN A 179 -19.07 -3.98 -17.11
N SER A 180 -19.32 -3.03 -16.20
CA SER A 180 -19.50 -1.60 -16.50
C SER A 180 -19.36 -0.78 -15.22
N GLY A 181 -19.14 0.53 -15.37
CA GLY A 181 -19.04 1.46 -14.24
C GLY A 181 -17.74 1.37 -13.45
N ASP A 182 -16.71 0.74 -14.01
CA ASP A 182 -15.35 0.70 -13.50
C ASP A 182 -14.43 1.68 -14.26
N PHE A 183 -13.15 1.68 -13.89
CA PHE A 183 -12.15 2.51 -14.57
C PHE A 183 -12.03 2.16 -16.06
N PHE A 184 -12.06 0.88 -16.41
CA PHE A 184 -11.95 0.42 -17.79
C PHE A 184 -13.08 0.97 -18.67
N GLY A 185 -14.33 0.85 -18.21
CA GLY A 185 -15.50 1.28 -18.99
C GLY A 185 -15.68 2.80 -19.12
N SER A 186 -14.87 3.61 -18.42
CA SER A 186 -15.00 5.07 -18.38
C SER A 186 -13.76 5.84 -18.82
N GLU A 187 -12.68 5.13 -19.16
CA GLU A 187 -11.40 5.72 -19.50
C GLU A 187 -11.48 6.63 -20.73
N GLN A 188 -10.86 7.80 -20.62
CA GLN A 188 -10.58 8.72 -21.71
C GLN A 188 -9.11 9.10 -21.67
N SER A 189 -8.51 9.26 -22.84
CA SER A 189 -7.07 9.52 -23.00
C SER A 189 -6.84 10.64 -24.00
N VAL A 190 -5.81 11.46 -23.76
CA VAL A 190 -5.37 12.50 -24.69
C VAL A 190 -3.86 12.61 -24.70
N VAL A 191 -3.30 12.89 -25.89
CA VAL A 191 -1.89 13.25 -26.07
C VAL A 191 -1.78 14.77 -26.05
N ILE A 192 -0.99 15.30 -25.12
CA ILE A 192 -0.78 16.74 -24.96
C ILE A 192 0.02 17.29 -26.13
N GLU A 193 -0.51 18.28 -26.84
CA GLU A 193 0.18 18.86 -28.00
C GLU A 193 1.31 19.82 -27.61
N GLN A 194 1.09 20.62 -26.57
CA GLN A 194 2.03 21.67 -26.13
C GLN A 194 2.23 21.62 -24.62
N PRO A 195 3.45 21.90 -24.13
CA PRO A 195 3.71 21.89 -22.70
C PRO A 195 2.90 22.99 -22.01
N GLY A 196 2.48 22.73 -20.79
CA GLY A 196 1.58 23.64 -20.09
C GLY A 196 1.18 23.15 -18.72
N ASN A 197 -0.01 23.55 -18.28
CA ASN A 197 -0.59 23.07 -17.04
C ASN A 197 -2.06 22.77 -17.24
N VAL A 198 -2.51 21.63 -16.69
CA VAL A 198 -3.92 21.28 -16.61
C VAL A 198 -4.44 21.49 -15.19
N LYS A 199 -5.71 21.87 -15.08
CA LYS A 199 -6.46 22.03 -13.83
C LYS A 199 -7.54 20.95 -13.78
N ILE A 200 -7.70 20.32 -12.62
CA ILE A 200 -8.77 19.34 -12.37
C ILE A 200 -9.82 19.99 -11.48
N GLU A 201 -11.05 20.11 -11.97
CA GLU A 201 -12.17 20.72 -11.26
C GLU A 201 -13.43 19.87 -11.35
N PHE A 202 -14.24 19.93 -10.30
CA PHE A 202 -15.56 19.33 -10.24
C PHE A 202 -16.60 20.44 -10.39
N VAL A 203 -17.50 20.29 -11.35
CA VAL A 203 -18.65 21.19 -11.54
C VAL A 203 -19.89 20.48 -11.00
N GLY A 204 -20.47 21.05 -9.94
CA GLY A 204 -21.67 20.56 -9.29
C GLY A 204 -22.92 20.71 -10.16
N ALA A 205 -23.97 19.97 -9.82
CA ALA A 205 -25.26 20.06 -10.53
C ALA A 205 -25.93 21.44 -10.38
N ASP A 206 -25.54 22.20 -9.36
CA ASP A 206 -25.92 23.60 -9.12
C ASP A 206 -25.07 24.61 -9.92
N GLY A 207 -24.08 24.14 -10.68
CA GLY A 207 -23.12 24.96 -11.41
C GLY A 207 -21.93 25.45 -10.57
N ALA A 208 -21.89 25.15 -9.27
CA ALA A 208 -20.77 25.53 -8.42
C ALA A 208 -19.51 24.74 -8.82
N THR A 209 -18.38 25.43 -8.94
CA THR A 209 -17.10 24.78 -9.30
C THR A 209 -16.22 24.63 -8.07
N LYS A 210 -15.70 23.42 -7.86
CA LYS A 210 -14.71 23.09 -6.84
C LYS A 210 -13.43 22.62 -7.52
N VAL A 211 -12.33 23.35 -7.31
CA VAL A 211 -11.02 22.89 -7.77
C VAL A 211 -10.57 21.70 -6.93
N LEU A 212 -10.23 20.59 -7.60
CA LEU A 212 -9.66 19.40 -6.98
C LEU A 212 -8.12 19.43 -7.02
N LYS A 213 -7.56 19.92 -8.14
CA LYS A 213 -6.13 20.13 -8.31
C LYS A 213 -5.89 21.35 -9.20
N GLU A 214 -5.35 22.40 -8.60
CA GLU A 214 -5.14 23.70 -9.26
C GLU A 214 -4.20 23.60 -10.46
N LYS A 215 -3.10 22.85 -10.31
CA LYS A 215 -2.02 22.81 -11.30
C LYS A 215 -1.41 21.42 -11.43
N THR A 216 -1.32 20.93 -12.65
CA THR A 216 -0.56 19.74 -13.05
C THR A 216 0.27 20.11 -14.27
N PRO A 217 1.59 20.30 -14.13
CA PRO A 217 2.47 20.50 -15.28
C PRO A 217 2.37 19.32 -16.22
N VAL A 218 2.30 19.60 -17.52
CA VAL A 218 2.30 18.60 -18.59
C VAL A 218 3.33 18.95 -19.66
N LEU A 219 3.92 17.94 -20.28
CA LEU A 219 4.90 18.05 -21.35
C LEU A 219 4.23 17.91 -22.73
N ALA A 220 4.91 18.37 -23.78
CA ALA A 220 4.54 18.00 -25.14
C ALA A 220 4.66 16.48 -25.32
N ALA A 221 3.69 15.90 -26.03
CA ALA A 221 3.51 14.47 -26.27
C ALA A 221 3.31 13.61 -25.00
N GLU A 222 3.07 14.22 -23.83
CA GLU A 222 2.65 13.47 -22.64
C GLU A 222 1.26 12.89 -22.86
N VAL A 223 1.07 11.63 -22.46
CA VAL A 223 -0.24 10.99 -22.44
C VAL A 223 -0.83 11.18 -21.05
N ILE A 224 -2.05 11.71 -20.98
CA ILE A 224 -2.81 11.78 -19.73
C ILE A 224 -4.15 11.10 -19.90
N ASP A 225 -4.58 10.40 -18.85
CA ASP A 225 -5.81 9.61 -18.83
C ASP A 225 -6.69 10.02 -17.65
N ALA A 226 -8.01 9.90 -17.81
CA ALA A 226 -9.00 10.09 -16.76
C ALA A 226 -10.05 8.98 -16.83
N SER A 227 -10.40 8.43 -15.66
CA SER A 227 -11.41 7.38 -15.52
C SER A 227 -12.09 7.48 -14.16
N VAL A 228 -13.24 6.83 -14.01
CA VAL A 228 -14.04 6.84 -12.78
C VAL A 228 -14.64 5.47 -12.48
N MET A 229 -14.55 5.05 -11.22
CA MET A 229 -15.30 3.91 -10.72
C MET A 229 -16.56 4.38 -9.99
N SER A 230 -17.73 3.90 -10.43
CA SER A 230 -19.01 4.16 -9.78
C SER A 230 -19.14 3.31 -8.52
N CYS A 231 -19.12 3.95 -7.34
CA CYS A 231 -19.37 3.26 -6.06
C CYS A 231 -20.70 2.51 -6.05
N ARG A 232 -21.72 3.02 -6.75
CA ARG A 232 -23.02 2.35 -6.88
C ARG A 232 -22.89 1.04 -7.65
N ALA A 233 -22.21 1.06 -8.79
CA ALA A 233 -21.98 -0.12 -9.61
C ALA A 233 -21.09 -1.13 -8.87
N LEU A 234 -20.04 -0.66 -8.18
CA LEU A 234 -19.14 -1.48 -7.38
C LEU A 234 -19.87 -2.22 -6.26
N ARG A 235 -20.72 -1.52 -5.49
CA ARG A 235 -21.48 -2.14 -4.39
C ARG A 235 -22.51 -3.15 -4.90
N ALA A 236 -23.19 -2.84 -6.02
CA ALA A 236 -24.10 -3.79 -6.66
C ALA A 236 -23.36 -5.03 -7.19
N PHE A 237 -22.17 -4.84 -7.76
CA PHE A 237 -21.30 -5.93 -8.17
C PHE A 237 -20.91 -6.81 -6.98
N TYR A 238 -20.44 -6.23 -5.87
CA TYR A 238 -20.08 -7.01 -4.68
C TYR A 238 -21.25 -7.81 -4.12
N ALA A 239 -22.43 -7.20 -4.00
CA ALA A 239 -23.62 -7.91 -3.53
C ALA A 239 -23.94 -9.12 -4.42
N ALA A 240 -23.94 -8.93 -5.75
CA ALA A 240 -24.18 -10.01 -6.69
C ALA A 240 -23.11 -11.14 -6.62
N GLN A 241 -21.83 -10.80 -6.45
CA GLN A 241 -20.76 -11.80 -6.37
C GLN A 241 -20.73 -12.54 -5.03
N ILE A 242 -21.14 -11.89 -3.94
CA ILE A 242 -21.30 -12.55 -2.64
C ILE A 242 -22.42 -13.59 -2.71
N ASP A 243 -23.56 -13.22 -3.33
CA ASP A 243 -24.68 -14.13 -3.54
C ASP A 243 -24.31 -15.30 -4.47
N ASP A 244 -23.62 -15.02 -5.57
CA ASP A 244 -23.17 -16.05 -6.51
C ASP A 244 -22.17 -17.02 -5.87
N ALA A 245 -21.16 -16.53 -5.14
CA ALA A 245 -20.21 -17.38 -4.43
C ALA A 245 -20.91 -18.31 -3.43
N LYS A 246 -21.95 -17.81 -2.77
CA LYS A 246 -22.78 -18.59 -1.84
C LYS A 246 -23.59 -19.66 -2.58
N GLN A 247 -24.23 -19.31 -3.69
CA GLN A 247 -25.02 -20.25 -4.50
C GLN A 247 -24.14 -21.35 -5.11
N GLN A 248 -22.94 -21.00 -5.57
CA GLN A 248 -21.99 -21.96 -6.16
C GLN A 248 -21.22 -22.77 -5.12
N ASN A 249 -21.31 -22.38 -3.84
CA ASN A 249 -20.56 -22.92 -2.71
C ASN A 249 -19.04 -22.90 -2.97
N VAL A 250 -18.52 -21.72 -3.30
CA VAL A 250 -17.09 -21.46 -3.51
C VAL A 250 -16.58 -20.42 -2.51
N LEU A 251 -15.27 -20.45 -2.24
CA LEU A 251 -14.65 -19.43 -1.39
C LEU A 251 -14.73 -18.05 -2.07
N PHE A 252 -15.26 -17.07 -1.35
CA PHE A 252 -15.20 -15.67 -1.77
C PHE A 252 -13.83 -15.10 -1.39
N SER A 253 -13.16 -14.50 -2.36
CA SER A 253 -11.85 -13.87 -2.16
C SER A 253 -11.78 -12.53 -2.88
N LEU A 254 -11.08 -11.57 -2.28
CA LEU A 254 -10.89 -10.24 -2.83
C LEU A 254 -9.41 -10.00 -3.11
N HIS A 255 -9.10 -9.63 -4.35
CA HIS A 255 -7.74 -9.40 -4.82
C HIS A 255 -7.60 -7.96 -5.30
N VAL A 256 -7.06 -7.09 -4.44
CA VAL A 256 -6.79 -5.68 -4.70
C VAL A 256 -5.37 -5.33 -4.25
N LYS A 257 -4.88 -4.13 -4.57
CA LYS A 257 -3.51 -3.70 -4.29
C LYS A 257 -3.46 -2.46 -3.40
N ALA A 258 -4.18 -2.53 -2.26
CA ALA A 258 -4.42 -1.45 -1.29
C ALA A 258 -3.18 -0.64 -0.87
N THR A 259 -2.01 -1.27 -0.76
CA THR A 259 -0.77 -0.58 -0.35
C THR A 259 -0.13 0.22 -1.48
N MET A 260 -0.20 -0.25 -2.73
CA MET A 260 0.35 0.47 -3.87
C MET A 260 -0.61 1.57 -4.31
N MET A 261 -1.88 1.19 -4.46
CA MET A 261 -2.97 2.07 -4.84
C MET A 261 -3.56 2.74 -3.59
N LYS A 262 -2.73 3.54 -2.91
CA LYS A 262 -2.97 4.06 -1.54
C LYS A 262 -4.25 4.90 -1.34
N VAL A 263 -4.95 5.25 -2.41
CA VAL A 263 -6.21 6.02 -2.35
C VAL A 263 -7.39 5.17 -2.82
N SER A 264 -7.35 4.64 -4.05
CA SER A 264 -8.48 3.93 -4.63
C SER A 264 -8.79 2.60 -3.95
N ASP A 265 -7.77 1.76 -3.76
CA ASP A 265 -7.98 0.36 -3.39
C ASP A 265 -8.40 0.18 -1.93
N PRO A 266 -7.96 0.99 -0.95
CA PRO A 266 -8.56 1.01 0.38
C PRO A 266 -10.06 1.32 0.35
N ILE A 267 -10.52 2.26 -0.49
CA ILE A 267 -11.95 2.60 -0.63
C ILE A 267 -12.71 1.42 -1.27
N ILE A 268 -12.14 0.82 -2.32
CA ILE A 268 -12.70 -0.37 -2.98
C ILE A 268 -12.84 -1.53 -1.96
N PHE A 269 -11.79 -1.76 -1.17
CA PHE A 269 -11.77 -2.75 -0.10
C PHE A 269 -12.81 -2.45 0.99
N GLY A 270 -12.90 -1.21 1.44
CA GLY A 270 -13.89 -0.77 2.43
C GLY A 270 -15.32 -0.99 1.96
N HIS A 271 -15.62 -0.74 0.69
CA HIS A 271 -16.91 -1.07 0.11
C HIS A 271 -17.20 -2.58 0.12
N ALA A 272 -16.22 -3.44 -0.11
CA ALA A 272 -16.40 -4.88 0.00
C ALA A 272 -16.74 -5.29 1.45
N VAL A 273 -16.00 -4.76 2.43
CA VAL A 273 -16.26 -4.99 3.87
C VAL A 273 -17.66 -4.53 4.26
N SER A 274 -18.04 -3.30 3.90
CA SER A 274 -19.36 -2.75 4.23
C SER A 274 -20.51 -3.49 3.54
N VAL A 275 -20.31 -4.03 2.33
CA VAL A 275 -21.35 -4.82 1.65
C VAL A 275 -21.46 -6.21 2.25
N TYR A 276 -20.33 -6.86 2.55
CA TYR A 276 -20.33 -8.20 3.15
C TYR A 276 -20.98 -8.21 4.55
N PHE A 277 -20.71 -7.18 5.36
CA PHE A 277 -21.24 -7.04 6.72
C PHE A 277 -22.37 -6.01 6.82
N ALA A 278 -23.14 -5.80 5.74
CA ALA A 278 -24.16 -4.73 5.66
C ALA A 278 -25.10 -4.71 6.87
N ASP A 279 -25.68 -5.86 7.24
CA ASP A 279 -26.59 -5.98 8.39
C ASP A 279 -25.97 -5.48 9.71
N VAL A 280 -24.66 -5.73 9.93
CA VAL A 280 -23.95 -5.31 11.14
C VAL A 280 -23.66 -3.81 11.11
N PHE A 281 -23.19 -3.30 9.96
CA PHE A 281 -22.92 -1.87 9.79
C PHE A 281 -24.19 -1.01 9.89
N GLU A 282 -25.30 -1.47 9.34
CA GLU A 282 -26.59 -0.77 9.42
C GLU A 282 -27.12 -0.77 10.86
N LYS A 283 -27.04 -1.90 11.57
CA LYS A 283 -27.56 -2.02 12.93
C LYS A 283 -26.76 -1.24 13.97
N HIS A 284 -25.43 -1.15 13.81
CA HIS A 284 -24.52 -0.49 14.77
C HIS A 284 -23.95 0.82 14.26
N ALA A 285 -24.60 1.46 13.29
CA ALA A 285 -24.10 2.66 12.62
C ALA A 285 -23.65 3.76 13.61
N ASP A 286 -24.48 4.09 14.60
CA ASP A 286 -24.17 5.13 15.60
C ASP A 286 -22.95 4.76 16.45
N VAL A 287 -22.88 3.51 16.93
CA VAL A 287 -21.75 3.01 17.72
C VAL A 287 -20.46 3.01 16.91
N PHE A 288 -20.53 2.63 15.64
CA PHE A 288 -19.38 2.59 14.74
C PHE A 288 -18.90 4.00 14.38
N ASN A 289 -19.80 4.95 14.22
CA ASN A 289 -19.47 6.36 14.04
C ASN A 289 -18.77 6.94 15.27
N ASP A 290 -19.29 6.67 16.48
CA ASP A 290 -18.70 7.15 17.74
C ASP A 290 -17.30 6.55 17.99
N LEU A 291 -17.07 5.30 17.54
CA LEU A 291 -15.77 4.64 17.62
C LEU A 291 -14.81 5.05 16.49
N GLY A 292 -15.29 5.79 15.48
CA GLY A 292 -14.53 6.14 14.28
C GLY A 292 -14.10 4.91 13.47
N VAL A 293 -14.98 3.90 13.32
CA VAL A 293 -14.68 2.70 12.52
C VAL A 293 -14.55 3.07 11.05
N GLU A 294 -13.43 2.71 10.43
CA GLU A 294 -13.18 2.93 9.00
C GLU A 294 -13.11 1.58 8.26
N PRO A 295 -14.15 1.21 7.48
CA PRO A 295 -14.17 -0.05 6.74
C PRO A 295 -12.96 -0.25 5.81
N SER A 296 -12.38 0.85 5.32
CA SER A 296 -11.18 0.83 4.46
C SER A 296 -9.93 0.28 5.16
N ASN A 297 -9.92 0.26 6.50
CA ASN A 297 -8.87 -0.37 7.32
C ASN A 297 -9.15 -1.86 7.62
N GLY A 298 -10.33 -2.35 7.23
CA GLY A 298 -10.73 -3.76 7.33
C GLY A 298 -11.32 -4.20 8.65
N LEU A 299 -11.79 -5.45 8.68
CA LEU A 299 -12.46 -6.04 9.86
C LEU A 299 -11.57 -6.05 11.10
N GLY A 300 -10.25 -6.18 10.93
CA GLY A 300 -9.29 -6.11 12.04
C GLY A 300 -9.35 -4.78 12.80
N ASP A 301 -9.51 -3.66 12.09
CA ASP A 301 -9.66 -2.34 12.72
C ASP A 301 -10.96 -2.25 13.52
N LEU A 302 -12.08 -2.72 12.96
CA LEU A 302 -13.35 -2.82 13.68
C LEU A 302 -13.17 -3.63 14.97
N LEU A 303 -12.63 -4.85 14.87
CA LEU A 303 -12.44 -5.73 16.03
C LEU A 303 -11.54 -5.12 17.11
N ASN A 304 -10.53 -4.35 16.73
CA ASN A 304 -9.66 -3.63 17.66
C ASN A 304 -10.42 -2.49 18.35
N ARG A 305 -11.21 -1.71 17.60
CA ARG A 305 -11.99 -0.59 18.17
C ARG A 305 -13.09 -1.06 19.13
N LEU A 306 -13.65 -2.24 18.91
CA LEU A 306 -14.63 -2.84 19.83
C LEU A 306 -14.09 -2.98 21.25
N THR A 307 -12.77 -3.11 21.46
CA THR A 307 -12.18 -3.22 22.81
C THR A 307 -12.45 -2.01 23.72
N LYS A 308 -12.88 -0.88 23.14
CA LYS A 308 -13.28 0.33 23.87
C LYS A 308 -14.71 0.27 24.43
N LEU A 309 -15.52 -0.71 24.04
CA LEU A 309 -16.93 -0.86 24.47
C LEU A 309 -17.06 -1.75 25.72
N SER A 310 -18.27 -1.82 26.30
CA SER A 310 -18.57 -2.78 27.37
C SER A 310 -18.46 -4.22 26.88
N ALA A 311 -18.20 -5.16 27.79
CA ALA A 311 -18.11 -6.57 27.45
C ALA A 311 -19.40 -7.10 26.78
N GLU A 312 -20.57 -6.65 27.22
CA GLU A 312 -21.84 -7.07 26.62
C GLU A 312 -21.98 -6.57 25.18
N GLN A 313 -21.64 -5.30 24.92
CA GLN A 313 -21.70 -4.74 23.56
C GLN A 313 -20.69 -5.42 22.63
N GLN A 314 -19.48 -5.72 23.13
CA GLN A 314 -18.47 -6.46 22.37
C GLN A 314 -18.96 -7.85 21.98
N GLU A 315 -19.53 -8.60 22.93
CA GLU A 315 -20.05 -9.94 22.69
C GLU A 315 -21.21 -9.92 21.70
N GLN A 316 -22.13 -8.97 21.85
CA GLN A 316 -23.25 -8.80 20.92
C GLN A 316 -22.77 -8.57 19.48
N ILE A 317 -21.89 -7.59 19.26
CA ILE A 317 -21.41 -7.25 17.91
C ILE A 317 -20.62 -8.41 17.31
N ARG A 318 -19.77 -9.08 18.09
CA ARG A 318 -19.02 -10.27 17.64
C ARG A 318 -19.94 -11.42 17.24
N SER A 319 -21.00 -11.66 18.02
CA SER A 319 -22.00 -12.69 17.70
C SER A 319 -22.70 -12.40 16.36
N GLU A 320 -23.03 -11.13 16.11
CA GLU A 320 -23.69 -10.72 14.87
C GLU A 320 -22.75 -10.80 13.65
N ILE A 321 -21.47 -10.45 13.81
CA ILE A 321 -20.43 -10.69 12.80
C ILE A 321 -20.35 -12.19 12.47
N ASN A 322 -20.31 -13.06 13.48
CA ASN A 322 -20.28 -14.51 13.28
C ASN A 322 -21.55 -15.02 12.59
N ALA A 323 -22.71 -14.44 12.89
CA ALA A 323 -23.96 -14.79 12.22
C ALA A 323 -23.95 -14.42 10.73
N VAL A 324 -23.34 -13.29 10.36
CA VAL A 324 -23.12 -12.93 8.95
C VAL A 324 -22.17 -13.91 8.28
N LEU A 325 -21.03 -14.23 8.91
CA LEU A 325 -20.07 -15.22 8.39
C LEU A 325 -20.71 -16.59 8.17
N ALA A 326 -21.58 -17.04 9.08
CA ALA A 326 -22.29 -18.31 8.97
C ALA A 326 -23.37 -18.31 7.87
N LYS A 327 -23.94 -17.14 7.55
CA LYS A 327 -24.95 -16.99 6.48
C LYS A 327 -24.33 -16.69 5.11
N GLY A 328 -23.15 -16.09 5.05
CA GLY A 328 -22.47 -15.70 3.81
C GLY A 328 -21.76 -16.86 3.10
N PRO A 329 -21.16 -16.62 1.93
CA PRO A 329 -20.20 -17.56 1.37
C PRO A 329 -18.98 -17.68 2.28
N PRO A 330 -18.32 -18.85 2.36
CA PRO A 330 -17.06 -18.96 3.09
C PRO A 330 -16.00 -18.02 2.49
N LEU A 331 -15.23 -17.34 3.32
CA LEU A 331 -14.16 -16.44 2.89
C LEU A 331 -12.84 -17.20 2.71
N ALA A 332 -12.00 -16.72 1.79
CA ALA A 332 -10.60 -17.14 1.76
C ALA A 332 -9.86 -16.64 3.00
N MET A 333 -9.09 -17.53 3.62
CA MET A 333 -8.42 -17.27 4.89
C MET A 333 -6.96 -16.89 4.68
N VAL A 334 -6.49 -15.85 5.36
CA VAL A 334 -5.06 -15.52 5.42
C VAL A 334 -4.34 -16.48 6.36
N ASP A 335 -4.92 -16.74 7.53
CA ASP A 335 -4.46 -17.70 8.54
C ASP A 335 -5.69 -18.34 9.19
N SER A 336 -6.04 -19.57 8.78
CA SER A 336 -7.26 -20.25 9.24
C SER A 336 -7.24 -20.61 10.73
N ASP A 337 -6.07 -20.70 11.35
CA ASP A 337 -5.96 -21.02 12.78
C ASP A 337 -6.27 -19.81 13.66
N LYS A 338 -6.23 -18.59 13.09
CA LYS A 338 -6.37 -17.32 13.81
C LYS A 338 -7.60 -16.51 13.46
N GLY A 339 -8.54 -17.06 12.71
CA GLY A 339 -9.85 -16.46 12.49
C GLY A 339 -10.33 -16.69 11.10
#